data_AF-A0A7X7DJ30-F1
#
_entry.id   AF-A0A7X7DJ30-F1
#
_cell.length_a   1.000
_cell.length_b   1.000
_cell.length_c   1.000
_cell.angle_alpha   90.00
_cell.angle_beta   90.00
_cell.angle_gamma   90.00
#
_symmetry.space_group_name_H-M   'P 1'
#
loop_
_entity.id
_entity.type
_entity.pdbx_description
1 polymer ?
#
loop_
_entity_poly.entity_id
_entity_poly.type
_entity_poly.pdbx_seq_one_letter_code
_entity_poly.pdbx_strand_id
1 'polypeptide(L)'
;MQRNIDKNRKNRGVLARHYLQTVFKNPKHPMYTASDTDFARDLNVTRLTVINIRKKLHMENRHNRIIDLLKQIDTTEYTLRELAALLDLKYQNLYKLVRMLKLQTRPDKKPIESMIEFQKKSKQTFRS
;
A
#
# COMPACT_ATOMS: atom_id res chain seq x y z
N MET A 1 36.12 18.97 -11.53
CA MET A 1 35.34 18.07 -10.64
C MET A 1 33.83 18.10 -10.86
N GLN A 2 33.18 19.27 -11.00
CA GLN A 2 31.71 19.40 -11.13
C GLN A 2 31.08 18.55 -12.27
N ARG A 3 31.71 18.51 -13.46
CA ARG A 3 31.19 17.79 -14.64
C ARG A 3 31.05 16.27 -14.44
N ASN A 4 31.87 15.64 -13.58
CA ASN A 4 31.79 14.21 -13.31
C ASN A 4 30.67 13.86 -12.33
N ILE A 5 30.37 14.75 -11.38
CA ILE A 5 29.27 14.59 -10.42
C ILE A 5 27.93 14.65 -11.16
N ASP A 6 27.80 15.55 -12.13
CA ASP A 6 26.56 15.72 -12.91
C ASP A 6 26.30 14.58 -13.90
N LYS A 7 27.33 14.03 -14.54
CA LYS A 7 27.20 12.81 -15.37
C LYS A 7 26.71 11.62 -14.54
N ASN A 8 27.29 11.44 -13.35
CA ASN A 8 26.94 10.32 -12.47
C ASN A 8 25.50 10.46 -11.93
N ARG A 9 25.05 11.68 -11.60
CA ARG A 9 23.64 11.97 -11.24
C ARG A 9 22.67 11.74 -12.40
N LYS A 10 23.00 12.15 -13.62
CA LYS A 10 22.17 11.90 -14.81
C LYS A 10 21.98 10.41 -15.05
N ASN A 11 23.04 9.60 -14.92
CA ASN A 11 22.95 8.14 -15.06
C ASN A 11 22.04 7.52 -13.99
N ARG A 12 22.13 7.95 -12.73
CA ARG A 12 21.22 7.48 -11.66
C ARG A 12 19.76 7.83 -11.91
N GLY A 13 19.48 9.02 -12.44
CA GLY A 13 18.12 9.42 -12.81
C GLY A 13 17.51 8.58 -13.93
N VAL A 14 18.33 8.18 -14.92
CA VAL A 14 17.90 7.29 -16.01
C VAL A 14 17.63 5.88 -15.49
N LEU A 15 18.53 5.34 -14.66
CA LEU A 15 18.35 4.03 -14.02
C LEU A 15 17.11 4.01 -13.11
N ALA A 16 16.92 5.06 -12.31
CA ALA A 16 15.74 5.24 -11.48
C ALA A 16 14.46 5.25 -12.31
N ARG A 17 14.47 5.94 -13.47
CA ARG A 17 13.33 5.96 -14.38
C ARG A 17 12.98 4.57 -14.91
N HIS A 18 13.97 3.83 -15.39
CA HIS A 18 13.76 2.46 -15.89
C HIS A 18 13.25 1.54 -14.78
N TYR A 19 13.89 1.56 -13.60
CA TYR A 19 13.47 0.74 -12.47
C TYR A 19 12.04 1.04 -12.05
N LEU A 20 11.71 2.32 -11.86
CA LEU A 20 10.34 2.74 -11.53
C LEU A 20 9.36 2.19 -12.58
N GLN A 21 9.61 2.39 -13.88
CA GLN A 21 8.75 1.83 -14.93
C GLN A 21 8.53 0.31 -14.79
N THR A 22 9.57 -0.46 -14.47
CA THR A 22 9.46 -1.91 -14.24
C THR A 22 8.58 -2.23 -13.03
N VAL A 23 8.82 -1.56 -11.90
CA VAL A 23 8.01 -1.75 -10.68
C VAL A 23 6.54 -1.46 -10.97
N PHE A 24 6.24 -0.33 -11.59
CA PHE A 24 4.85 0.11 -11.80
C PHE A 24 4.09 -0.70 -12.86
N LYS A 25 4.77 -1.38 -13.78
CA LYS A 25 4.13 -2.30 -14.73
C LYS A 25 3.74 -3.64 -14.10
N ASN A 26 4.24 -3.93 -12.90
CA ASN A 26 4.00 -5.19 -12.22
C ASN A 26 3.41 -4.94 -10.81
N PRO A 27 2.09 -5.02 -10.63
CA PRO A 27 1.44 -4.87 -9.32
C PRO A 27 1.93 -5.85 -8.25
N LYS A 28 2.51 -6.99 -8.66
CA LYS A 28 3.09 -7.99 -7.74
C LYS A 28 4.53 -7.68 -7.33
N HIS A 29 5.13 -6.60 -7.86
CA HIS A 29 6.49 -6.24 -7.50
C HIS A 29 6.57 -5.83 -6.02
N PRO A 30 7.57 -6.28 -5.23
CA PRO A 30 7.67 -5.97 -3.80
C PRO A 30 7.65 -4.46 -3.50
N MET A 31 8.30 -3.66 -4.35
CA MET A 31 8.31 -2.20 -4.24
C MET A 31 7.04 -1.51 -4.78
N TYR A 32 6.02 -2.25 -5.25
CA TYR A 32 4.83 -1.64 -5.84
C TYR A 32 4.03 -0.81 -4.82
N THR A 33 4.04 -1.13 -3.54
CA THR A 33 3.39 -0.32 -2.51
C THR A 33 4.37 0.60 -1.78
N ALA A 34 5.64 0.67 -2.21
CA ALA A 34 6.67 1.47 -1.54
C ALA A 34 6.41 2.98 -1.63
N SER A 35 6.95 3.71 -0.64
CA SER A 35 6.88 5.18 -0.62
C SER A 35 7.96 5.82 -1.50
N ASP A 36 7.76 7.09 -1.87
CA ASP A 36 8.78 7.84 -2.62
C ASP A 36 10.11 7.94 -1.86
N THR A 37 10.06 7.90 -0.53
CA THR A 37 11.25 7.90 0.33
C THR A 37 11.99 6.56 0.24
N ASP A 38 11.27 5.45 0.16
CA ASP A 38 11.87 4.11 0.05
C ASP A 38 12.53 3.94 -1.32
N PHE A 39 11.85 4.37 -2.39
CA PHE A 39 12.46 4.44 -3.73
C PHE A 39 13.71 5.32 -3.76
N ALA A 40 13.67 6.49 -3.11
CA ALA A 40 14.81 7.39 -3.05
C ALA A 40 16.02 6.77 -2.36
N ARG A 41 15.78 6.02 -1.27
CA ARG A 41 16.80 5.28 -0.54
C ARG A 41 17.39 4.15 -1.40
N ASP A 42 16.54 3.32 -1.98
CA ASP A 42 16.94 2.15 -2.80
C ASP A 42 17.75 2.57 -4.04
N LEU A 43 17.31 3.63 -4.71
CA LEU A 43 17.91 4.13 -5.95
C LEU A 43 19.06 5.13 -5.73
N ASN A 44 19.34 5.48 -4.47
CA ASN A 44 20.34 6.50 -4.11
C ASN A 44 20.15 7.82 -4.88
N VAL A 45 18.91 8.30 -4.90
CA VAL A 45 18.48 9.59 -5.49
C VAL A 45 17.68 10.40 -4.48
N THR A 46 17.40 11.67 -4.79
CA THR A 46 16.53 12.47 -3.91
C THR A 46 15.07 12.05 -4.07
N ARG A 47 14.26 12.24 -3.01
CA ARG A 47 12.80 12.07 -3.09
C ARG A 47 12.16 12.93 -4.19
N LEU A 48 12.68 14.13 -4.40
CA LEU A 48 12.22 15.03 -5.47
C LEU A 48 12.46 14.43 -6.87
N THR A 49 13.58 13.72 -7.06
CA THR A 49 13.87 12.99 -8.30
C THR A 49 12.80 11.92 -8.57
N VAL A 50 12.43 11.12 -7.57
CA VAL A 50 11.37 10.10 -7.68
C VAL A 50 10.02 10.73 -8.04
N ILE A 51 9.64 11.81 -7.34
CA ILE A 51 8.39 12.54 -7.61
C ILE A 51 8.34 13.06 -9.05
N ASN A 52 9.43 13.68 -9.52
CA ASN A 52 9.50 14.23 -10.87
C ASN A 52 9.45 13.14 -11.95
N ILE A 53 10.12 12.00 -11.72
CA ILE A 53 10.03 10.85 -12.63
C ILE A 53 8.59 10.33 -12.68
N ARG A 54 7.95 10.12 -11.53
CA ARG A 54 6.56 9.64 -11.47
C ARG A 54 5.58 10.56 -12.19
N LYS A 55 5.69 11.88 -11.97
CA LYS A 55 4.88 12.88 -12.68
C LYS A 55 5.05 12.78 -14.21
N LYS A 56 6.30 12.68 -14.69
CA LYS A 56 6.61 12.53 -16.13
C LYS A 56 6.11 11.23 -16.73
N LEU A 57 5.93 10.20 -15.91
CA LEU A 57 5.44 8.90 -16.32
C LEU A 57 3.93 8.75 -16.11
N HIS A 58 3.23 9.82 -15.72
CA HIS A 58 1.80 9.82 -15.41
C HIS A 58 1.42 8.72 -14.39
N MET A 59 2.30 8.48 -13.43
CA MET A 59 2.13 7.40 -12.45
C MET A 59 1.23 7.83 -11.32
N GLU A 60 0.30 6.94 -10.99
CA GLU A 60 -0.59 7.12 -9.86
C GLU A 60 0.16 7.29 -8.54
N ASN A 61 -0.50 7.95 -7.60
CA ASN A 61 0.02 8.06 -6.25
C ASN A 61 -0.04 6.72 -5.51
N ARG A 62 0.79 6.58 -4.48
CA ARG A 62 0.85 5.35 -3.66
C ARG A 62 -0.53 4.95 -3.12
N HIS A 63 -1.35 5.92 -2.73
CA HIS A 63 -2.68 5.66 -2.16
C HIS A 63 -3.59 4.98 -3.18
N ASN A 64 -3.68 5.50 -4.40
CA ASN A 64 -4.49 4.93 -5.48
C ASN A 64 -3.99 3.53 -5.89
N ARG A 65 -2.66 3.35 -6.01
CA ARG A 65 -2.08 2.03 -6.28
C ARG A 65 -2.46 0.97 -5.25
N ILE A 66 -2.49 1.34 -3.96
CA ILE A 66 -2.93 0.43 -2.89
C ILE A 66 -4.42 0.14 -3.02
N ILE A 67 -5.24 1.15 -3.31
CA ILE A 67 -6.68 0.96 -3.54
C ILE A 67 -6.92 -0.01 -4.68
N ASP A 68 -6.20 0.12 -5.79
CA ASP A 68 -6.38 -0.74 -6.95
C ASP A 68 -5.92 -2.17 -6.69
N LEU A 69 -4.84 -2.37 -5.91
CA LEU A 69 -4.48 -3.69 -5.41
C LEU A 69 -5.58 -4.29 -4.53
N LEU A 70 -6.14 -3.50 -3.60
CA LEU A 70 -7.22 -3.96 -2.72
C LEU A 70 -8.48 -4.35 -3.48
N LYS A 71 -8.76 -3.76 -4.64
CA LYS A 71 -9.88 -4.15 -5.51
C LYS A 71 -9.62 -5.45 -6.28
N GLN A 72 -8.36 -5.83 -6.46
CA GLN A 72 -7.97 -7.03 -7.21
C GLN A 72 -7.83 -8.28 -6.32
N ILE A 73 -7.66 -8.08 -5.01
CA ILE A 73 -7.51 -9.14 -4.02
C ILE A 73 -8.90 -9.50 -3.46
N ASP A 74 -9.20 -10.79 -3.34
CA ASP A 74 -10.31 -11.23 -2.50
C ASP A 74 -9.94 -11.01 -1.03
N THR A 75 -10.36 -9.88 -0.48
CA THR A 75 -10.02 -9.50 0.90
C THR A 75 -10.66 -10.40 1.95
N THR A 76 -11.66 -11.22 1.59
CA THR A 76 -12.36 -12.09 2.54
C THR A 76 -11.53 -13.28 2.98
N GLU A 77 -10.54 -13.68 2.17
CA GLU A 77 -9.61 -14.77 2.48
C GLU A 77 -8.58 -14.40 3.56
N TYR A 78 -8.35 -13.12 3.78
CA TYR A 78 -7.28 -12.60 4.64
C TYR A 78 -7.84 -11.93 5.88
N THR A 79 -7.14 -12.07 7.01
CA THR A 79 -7.31 -11.12 8.11
C THR A 79 -6.67 -9.78 7.77
N LEU A 80 -7.05 -8.74 8.50
CA LEU A 80 -6.48 -7.42 8.29
C LEU A 80 -4.97 -7.37 8.58
N ARG A 81 -4.47 -8.18 9.53
CA ARG A 81 -3.02 -8.35 9.76
C ARG A 81 -2.30 -9.04 8.61
N GLU A 82 -2.88 -10.11 8.07
CA GLU A 82 -2.30 -10.84 6.93
C GLU A 82 -2.25 -9.93 5.70
N LEU A 83 -3.33 -9.21 5.42
CA LEU A 83 -3.41 -8.26 4.31
C LEU A 83 -2.44 -7.08 4.50
N ALA A 84 -2.23 -6.62 5.74
CA ALA A 84 -1.25 -5.59 6.05
C ALA A 84 0.18 -6.06 5.77
N ALA A 85 0.51 -7.31 6.14
CA ALA A 85 1.81 -7.90 5.85
C ALA A 85 2.01 -8.11 4.35
N LEU A 86 0.99 -8.60 3.64
CA LEU A 86 1.04 -8.84 2.19
C LEU A 86 1.34 -7.57 1.39
N LEU A 87 0.77 -6.44 1.82
CA LEU A 87 0.91 -5.15 1.12
C LEU A 87 2.05 -4.28 1.66
N ASP A 88 2.80 -4.77 2.65
CA ASP A 88 3.81 -4.02 3.42
C ASP A 88 3.27 -2.67 3.93
N LEU A 89 2.12 -2.73 4.60
CA LEU A 89 1.42 -1.57 5.15
C LEU A 89 1.31 -1.66 6.67
N LYS A 90 1.35 -0.50 7.32
CA LYS A 90 0.96 -0.41 8.72
C LYS A 90 -0.52 -0.76 8.86
N TYR A 91 -0.84 -1.61 9.82
CA TYR A 91 -2.21 -2.04 10.14
C TYR A 91 -3.22 -0.88 10.20
N GLN A 92 -2.87 0.21 10.89
CA GLN A 92 -3.75 1.39 11.03
C GLN A 92 -4.06 2.08 9.69
N ASN A 93 -3.10 2.10 8.75
CA ASN A 93 -3.30 2.68 7.44
C ASN A 93 -4.22 1.80 6.58
N LEU A 94 -4.00 0.48 6.62
CA LEU A 94 -4.85 -0.46 5.93
C LEU A 94 -6.27 -0.48 6.50
N TYR A 95 -6.44 -0.45 7.83
CA TYR A 95 -7.74 -0.38 8.50
C TYR A 95 -8.59 0.79 7.99
N LYS A 96 -7.99 1.98 7.85
CA LYS A 96 -8.66 3.17 7.32
C LYS A 96 -9.14 2.95 5.88
N LEU A 97 -8.30 2.35 5.02
CA LEU A 97 -8.63 2.06 3.63
C LEU A 97 -9.75 1.03 3.50
N VAL A 98 -9.64 -0.10 4.21
CA VAL A 98 -10.65 -1.17 4.22
C VAL A 98 -12.02 -0.62 4.65
N ARG A 99 -12.07 0.19 5.71
CA ARG A 99 -13.31 0.82 6.17
C ARG A 99 -13.88 1.82 5.16
N MET A 100 -13.02 2.65 4.57
CA MET A 100 -13.42 3.64 3.56
C MET A 100 -14.00 2.97 2.30
N LEU A 101 -13.39 1.88 1.86
CA LEU A 101 -13.81 1.10 0.70
C LEU A 101 -14.93 0.10 1.02
N LYS A 102 -15.36 0.00 2.28
CA LYS A 102 -16.36 -0.96 2.78
C LYS A 102 -16.01 -2.42 2.43
N LEU A 103 -14.72 -2.76 2.45
CA LEU A 103 -14.23 -4.11 2.18
C LEU A 103 -14.44 -5.00 3.41
N GLN A 104 -14.73 -6.28 3.16
CA GLN A 104 -14.84 -7.30 4.21
C GLN A 104 -13.52 -8.06 4.33
N THR A 105 -13.12 -8.36 5.56
CA THR A 105 -11.92 -9.14 5.88
C THR A 105 -12.27 -10.17 6.95
N ARG A 106 -11.49 -11.25 7.03
CA ARG A 106 -11.60 -12.22 8.11
C ARG A 106 -11.22 -11.56 9.44
N PRO A 107 -11.92 -11.85 10.55
CA PRO A 107 -11.57 -11.26 11.84
C PRO A 107 -10.19 -11.75 12.31
N ASP A 108 -9.33 -10.84 12.79
CA ASP A 108 -7.98 -11.16 13.30
C ASP A 108 -7.99 -12.06 14.54
N LYS A 109 -9.04 -11.95 15.37
CA LYS A 109 -9.27 -12.83 16.51
C LYS A 109 -10.59 -13.54 16.30
N LYS A 110 -10.68 -14.82 16.68
CA LYS A 110 -11.97 -15.50 16.76
C LYS A 110 -12.92 -14.65 17.61
N PRO A 111 -14.14 -14.38 17.14
CA PRO A 111 -15.11 -13.65 17.93
C PRO A 111 -15.29 -14.33 19.29
N ILE A 112 -15.35 -13.56 20.37
CA ILE A 112 -15.65 -14.09 21.69
C ILE A 112 -17.14 -14.47 21.69
N GLU A 113 -17.44 -15.77 21.72
CA GLU A 113 -18.81 -16.30 21.61
C GLU A 113 -19.76 -15.70 22.63
N SER A 114 -19.31 -15.55 23.89
CA SER A 114 -20.08 -14.93 24.96
C SER A 114 -20.47 -13.48 24.67
N MET A 115 -19.63 -12.73 23.94
CA MET A 115 -19.91 -11.35 23.54
C MET A 115 -20.92 -11.29 22.40
N ILE A 116 -20.92 -12.27 21.48
CA ILE A 116 -21.93 -12.39 20.43
C ILE A 116 -23.31 -12.70 21.04
N GLU A 117 -23.36 -13.65 21.97
CA GLU A 117 -24.60 -14.01 22.66
C GLU A 117 -25.18 -12.84 23.44
N PHE A 118 -24.33 -12.08 24.15
CA PHE A 118 -24.73 -10.88 24.87
C PHE A 118 -25.31 -9.82 23.91
N GLN A 119 -24.66 -9.57 22.77
CA GLN A 119 -25.15 -8.61 21.77
C GLN A 119 -26.47 -9.04 21.11
N LYS A 120 -26.68 -10.34 20.90
CA LYS A 120 -27.95 -10.87 20.38
C LYS A 120 -29.08 -10.69 21.39
N LYS A 121 -28.85 -11.09 22.65
CA LYS A 121 -29.84 -10.94 23.74
C LYS A 121 -30.25 -9.49 23.94
N SER A 122 -29.27 -8.59 24.06
CA SER A 122 -29.53 -7.15 24.24
C SER A 122 -30.38 -6.56 23.12
N LYS A 123 -30.08 -6.85 21.84
CA LYS A 123 -30.89 -6.37 20.70
C LYS A 123 -32.31 -6.92 20.67
N GLN A 124 -32.56 -8.08 21.28
CA GLN A 124 -33.87 -8.71 21.33
C GLN A 124 -34.77 -8.01 22.37
N THR A 125 -34.23 -7.71 23.54
CA THR A 125 -34.91 -6.94 24.62
C THR A 125 -35.31 -5.52 24.24
N PHE A 126 -34.61 -4.89 23.28
CA PHE A 126 -34.94 -3.53 22.83
C PHE A 126 -35.95 -3.48 21.66
N ARG A 127 -36.36 -4.64 21.12
CA ARG A 127 -37.33 -4.75 20.02
C ARG A 127 -38.67 -5.36 20.43
N SER A 128 -38.78 -5.83 21.67
CA SER A 128 -39.99 -6.30 22.36
C SER A 128 -40.54 -5.19 23.23
#